data_AF-A0A7J8QZN9-F1
#
_entry.id   AF-A0A7J8QZN9-F1
#
_cell.length_a   1.000
_cell.length_b   1.000
_cell.length_c   1.000
_cell.angle_alpha   90.00
_cell.angle_beta   90.00
_cell.angle_gamma   90.00
#
_symmetry.space_group_name_H-M   'P 1'
#
loop_
_entity.id
_entity.type
_entity.pdbx_description
1 polymer ?
#
loop_
_entity_poly.entity_id
_entity_poly.type
_entity_poly.pdbx_seq_one_letter_code
_entity_poly.pdbx_strand_id
1 'polypeptide(L)'
;MFIPTMQIMDYSSLPHFCRKEGSGSTRHSSNGTADNCFSLDHTYHQQLYTYIKHQATHKETNSPIKQGSVHVEFPEPDPDDTAIALTIESELHKLADQNGLCKSFNGLKVNGV
;
A
#
# COMPACT_ATOMS: atom_id res chain seq x y z
N MET A 1 20.45 -0.63 14.71
CA MET A 1 19.25 -1.30 14.17
C MET A 1 19.37 -1.24 12.65
N PHE A 2 19.75 -2.33 12.00
CA PHE A 2 19.81 -2.41 10.54
C PHE A 2 18.41 -2.77 10.04
N ILE A 3 17.80 -1.88 9.26
CA ILE A 3 16.63 -2.23 8.45
C ILE A 3 17.21 -2.84 7.16
N PRO A 4 17.09 -4.16 6.92
CA PRO A 4 17.53 -4.72 5.65
C PRO A 4 16.64 -4.14 4.55
N THR A 5 17.27 -3.50 3.58
CA THR A 5 16.66 -3.14 2.30
C THR A 5 15.94 -4.36 1.73
N MET A 6 14.69 -4.18 1.29
CA MET A 6 13.88 -5.24 0.68
C MET A 6 14.71 -6.00 -0.35
N GLN A 7 15.03 -7.26 -0.05
CA GLN A 7 15.64 -8.16 -1.01
C GLN A 7 14.70 -8.23 -2.21
N ILE A 8 15.23 -7.95 -3.40
CA ILE A 8 14.51 -8.15 -4.65
C ILE A 8 14.27 -9.67 -4.73
N MET A 9 13.07 -10.11 -4.37
CA MET A 9 12.68 -11.50 -4.48
C MET A 9 12.67 -11.87 -5.96
N ASP A 10 13.22 -13.03 -6.32
CA ASP A 10 13.18 -13.50 -7.70
C ASP A 10 11.72 -13.54 -8.16
N TYR A 11 11.44 -13.01 -9.34
CA TYR A 11 10.08 -12.90 -9.88
C TYR A 11 9.42 -14.27 -10.02
N SER A 12 10.23 -15.31 -10.27
CA SER A 12 9.78 -16.71 -10.32
C SER A 12 9.28 -17.22 -8.96
N SER A 13 9.80 -16.66 -7.87
CA SER A 13 9.45 -17.00 -6.49
C SER A 13 8.22 -16.25 -5.98
N LEU A 14 7.76 -15.22 -6.70
CA LEU A 14 6.55 -14.51 -6.37
C LEU A 14 5.33 -15.43 -6.53
N PRO A 15 4.44 -15.52 -5.54
CA PRO A 15 3.16 -16.22 -5.69
C PRO A 15 2.41 -15.74 -6.93
N HIS A 16 1.58 -16.61 -7.53
CA HIS A 16 0.86 -16.30 -8.76
C HIS A 16 0.08 -14.97 -8.69
N PHE A 17 -0.50 -14.65 -7.53
CA PHE A 17 -1.26 -13.41 -7.34
C PHE A 17 -0.40 -12.14 -7.26
N CYS A 18 0.90 -12.26 -6.95
CA CYS A 18 1.84 -11.14 -6.89
C CYS A 18 2.41 -10.77 -8.26
N ARG A 19 2.32 -11.68 -9.24
CA ARG A 19 2.80 -11.43 -10.60
C ARG A 19 1.78 -10.55 -11.31
N LYS A 20 2.24 -9.42 -11.86
CA LYS A 20 1.43 -8.38 -12.54
C LYS A 20 0.73 -8.87 -13.82
N GLU A 21 0.81 -10.16 -14.12
CA GLU A 21 0.21 -10.83 -15.27
C GLU A 21 -1.27 -11.17 -15.05
N GLY A 22 -1.98 -10.38 -14.23
CA GLY A 22 -3.39 -10.62 -13.86
C GLY A 22 -4.31 -9.40 -13.91
N SER A 23 -3.80 -8.21 -14.23
CA SER A 23 -4.64 -6.99 -14.34
C SER A 23 -4.74 -6.41 -15.75
N GLY A 24 -4.21 -7.12 -16.76
CA GLY A 24 -4.34 -6.73 -18.16
C GLY A 24 -5.38 -7.59 -18.86
N SER A 25 -6.44 -6.96 -19.39
CA SER A 25 -7.30 -7.53 -20.43
C SER A 25 -6.43 -8.10 -21.55
N THR A 26 -6.15 -9.40 -21.49
CA THR A 26 -5.32 -10.09 -22.47
C THR A 26 -6.10 -11.29 -22.94
N ARG A 27 -6.59 -11.16 -24.18
CA ARG A 27 -7.25 -12.20 -24.98
C ARG A 27 -6.22 -13.25 -25.41
N HIS A 28 -5.47 -13.79 -24.47
CA HIS A 28 -4.64 -14.97 -24.70
C HIS A 28 -5.24 -16.10 -23.87
N SER A 29 -6.09 -16.87 -24.54
CA SER A 29 -6.51 -18.18 -24.08
C SER A 29 -5.26 -19.06 -23.96
N SER A 30 -4.62 -19.07 -22.79
CA SER A 30 -3.71 -20.16 -22.44
C SER A 30 -4.58 -21.41 -22.32
N ASN A 31 -4.36 -22.30 -23.27
CA ASN A 31 -5.18 -23.46 -23.52
C ASN A 31 -4.83 -24.59 -22.52
N GLY A 32 -5.11 -24.38 -21.24
CA GLY A 32 -4.90 -25.40 -20.22
C GLY A 32 -5.24 -24.89 -18.84
N THR A 33 -6.29 -25.47 -18.23
CA THR A 33 -6.40 -25.87 -16.81
C THR A 33 -5.73 -25.02 -15.71
N ALA A 34 -5.51 -23.74 -15.94
CA ALA A 34 -5.03 -22.81 -14.93
C ALA A 34 -6.24 -22.41 -14.11
N ASP A 35 -6.38 -23.02 -12.93
CA ASP A 35 -7.37 -22.61 -11.94
C ASP A 35 -7.26 -21.10 -11.73
N ASN A 36 -8.29 -20.37 -12.17
CA ASN A 36 -8.37 -18.93 -11.99
C ASN A 36 -8.53 -18.63 -10.50
N CYS A 37 -7.41 -18.49 -9.80
CA CYS A 37 -7.35 -18.22 -8.36
C CYS A 37 -7.98 -16.87 -7.95
N PHE A 38 -8.36 -16.02 -8.91
CA PHE A 38 -9.09 -14.78 -8.67
C PHE A 38 -10.61 -14.93 -8.86
N SER A 39 -11.09 -16.05 -9.39
CA SER A 39 -12.52 -16.32 -9.54
C SER A 39 -13.17 -16.49 -8.17
N LEU A 40 -14.30 -15.84 -7.92
CA LEU A 40 -15.06 -15.99 -6.66
C LEU A 40 -15.48 -17.43 -6.38
N ASP A 41 -15.69 -18.23 -7.43
CA ASP A 41 -16.11 -19.62 -7.34
C ASP A 41 -14.96 -20.62 -7.17
N HIS A 42 -13.72 -20.13 -7.02
CA HIS A 42 -12.58 -21.00 -6.75
C HIS A 42 -12.74 -21.70 -5.39
N THR A 43 -12.52 -23.02 -5.35
CA THR A 43 -12.72 -23.88 -4.17
C THR A 43 -12.10 -23.32 -2.89
N TYR A 44 -10.91 -22.74 -3.00
CA TYR A 44 -10.23 -22.07 -1.88
C TYR A 44 -11.07 -20.94 -1.27
N HIS A 45 -11.66 -20.05 -2.08
CA HIS A 45 -12.45 -18.92 -1.56
C HIS A 45 -13.74 -19.39 -0.91
N GLN A 46 -14.39 -20.40 -1.47
CA GLN A 46 -15.60 -21.00 -0.88
C GLN A 46 -15.30 -21.65 0.48
N GLN A 47 -14.20 -22.38 0.59
CA GLN A 47 -13.75 -22.99 1.85
C GLN A 47 -13.37 -21.92 2.88
N LEU A 48 -12.62 -20.89 2.47
CA LEU A 48 -12.23 -19.78 3.33
C LEU A 48 -13.44 -19.00 3.84
N TYR A 49 -14.39 -18.67 2.96
CA TYR A 49 -15.63 -18.00 3.32
C TYR A 49 -16.43 -18.83 4.34
N THR A 50 -16.59 -20.12 4.08
CA THR A 50 -17.30 -21.04 4.98
C THR A 50 -16.62 -21.11 6.35
N TYR A 51 -15.29 -21.24 6.37
CA TYR A 51 -14.51 -21.25 7.61
C TYR A 51 -14.66 -19.94 8.41
N ILE A 52 -14.51 -18.78 7.76
CA ILE A 52 -14.66 -17.47 8.43
C ILE A 52 -16.08 -17.31 8.98
N LYS A 53 -17.09 -17.74 8.22
CA LYS A 53 -18.49 -17.71 8.66
C LYS A 53 -18.69 -18.55 9.93
N HIS A 54 -18.17 -19.78 9.96
CA HIS A 54 -18.20 -20.61 11.17
C HIS A 54 -17.44 -19.96 12.35
N GLN A 55 -16.26 -19.40 12.09
CA GLN A 55 -15.46 -18.74 13.13
C GLN A 55 -16.17 -17.50 13.70
N ALA A 56 -16.88 -16.73 12.85
CA ALA A 56 -17.64 -15.57 13.26
C ALA A 56 -18.85 -15.95 14.12
N THR A 57 -19.61 -16.96 13.73
CA THR A 57 -20.73 -17.49 14.55
C THR A 57 -20.24 -18.01 15.90
N HIS A 58 -19.07 -18.64 15.96
CA HIS A 58 -18.46 -19.08 17.23
C HIS A 58 -17.93 -17.91 18.08
N LYS A 59 -17.67 -16.75 17.49
CA LYS A 59 -17.20 -15.54 18.18
C LYS A 59 -18.33 -14.64 18.69
N GLU A 60 -19.58 -14.81 18.26
CA GLU A 60 -20.72 -14.03 18.76
C GLU A 60 -20.95 -14.19 20.28
N THR A 61 -20.38 -15.23 20.91
CA THR A 61 -20.38 -15.42 22.37
C THR A 61 -19.31 -14.62 23.11
N ASN A 62 -18.32 -14.07 22.41
CA ASN A 62 -17.22 -13.29 22.98
C ASN A 62 -17.24 -11.90 22.36
N SER A 63 -18.11 -11.02 22.87
CA SER A 63 -18.07 -9.59 22.52
C SER A 63 -16.63 -9.09 22.57
N PRO A 64 -16.19 -8.23 21.62
CA PRO A 64 -14.85 -7.66 21.65
C PRO A 64 -14.58 -7.11 23.04
N ILE A 65 -13.54 -7.62 23.70
CA ILE A 65 -13.11 -7.10 25.00
C ILE A 65 -12.85 -5.61 24.77
N LYS A 66 -13.63 -4.77 25.46
CA LYS A 66 -13.53 -3.31 25.31
C LYS A 66 -12.12 -2.90 25.74
N GLN A 67 -11.22 -2.73 24.77
CA GLN A 67 -9.90 -2.18 25.02
C GLN A 67 -10.07 -0.68 25.21
N GLY A 68 -9.59 -0.17 26.35
CA GLY A 68 -9.65 1.25 26.67
C GLY A 68 -8.85 2.08 25.68
N SER A 69 -9.27 3.31 25.44
CA SER A 69 -8.48 4.30 24.71
C SER A 69 -7.65 5.11 25.69
N VAL A 70 -6.39 5.39 25.33
CA VAL A 70 -5.55 6.37 26.03
C VAL A 70 -5.47 7.62 25.17
N HIS A 71 -5.68 8.80 25.77
CA HIS A 71 -5.39 10.06 25.11
C HIS A 71 -3.88 10.26 25.20
N VAL A 72 -3.20 10.21 24.05
CA VAL A 72 -1.77 10.52 23.97
C VAL A 72 -1.68 12.00 23.63
N GLU A 73 -1.03 12.76 24.51
CA GLU A 73 -0.74 14.16 24.25
C GLU A 73 0.22 14.26 23.07
N PHE A 74 -0.09 15.16 22.14
CA PHE A 74 0.79 15.44 21.02
C PHE A 74 1.95 16.28 21.54
N PRO A 75 3.22 15.83 21.41
CA PRO A 75 4.35 16.63 21.84
C PRO A 75 4.36 17.95 21.09
N GLU A 76 4.67 19.03 21.80
CA GLU A 76 4.82 20.34 21.17
C GLU A 76 5.94 20.24 20.12
N PRO A 77 5.71 20.68 18.87
CA PRO A 77 6.71 20.60 17.83
C PRO A 77 7.93 21.44 18.22
N ASP A 78 9.12 20.95 17.88
CA ASP A 78 10.35 21.71 18.09
C ASP A 78 10.21 23.09 17.37
N PRO A 79 10.67 24.19 17.98
CA PRO A 79 10.73 25.48 17.29
C PRO A 79 11.42 25.39 15.91
N ASP A 80 12.40 24.50 15.73
CA ASP A 80 13.05 24.23 14.45
C ASP A 80 12.12 23.52 13.46
N ASP A 81 11.32 22.54 13.92
CA ASP A 81 10.32 21.85 13.10
C ASP A 81 9.23 22.82 12.61
N THR A 82 8.86 23.77 13.48
CA THR A 82 7.91 24.83 13.14
C THR A 82 8.47 25.75 12.05
N ALA A 83 9.75 26.13 12.15
CA ALA A 83 10.43 26.93 11.14
C ALA A 83 10.53 26.20 9.79
N ILE A 84 10.78 24.89 9.80
CA ILE A 84 10.81 24.05 8.59
C ILE A 84 9.42 24.00 7.94
N ALA A 85 8.37 23.73 8.71
CA ALA A 85 6.99 23.68 8.21
C ALA A 85 6.56 25.00 7.57
N LEU A 86 6.81 26.13 8.26
CA LEU A 86 6.52 27.47 7.75
C LEU A 86 7.30 27.79 6.46
N THR A 87 8.56 27.34 6.39
CA THR A 87 9.38 27.54 5.20
C THR A 87 8.83 26.75 4.01
N ILE A 88 8.48 25.47 4.21
CA ILE A 88 7.87 24.63 3.17
C ILE A 88 6.56 25.24 2.68
N GLU A 89 5.69 25.66 3.60
CA GLU A 89 4.40 26.29 3.29
C GLU A 89 4.58 27.56 2.45
N SER A 90 5.50 28.46 2.86
CA SER A 90 5.79 29.69 2.14
C SER A 90 6.32 29.45 0.73
N GLU A 91 7.25 28.50 0.56
CA GLU A 91 7.81 28.18 -0.75
C GLU A 91 6.77 27.52 -1.67
N LEU A 92 5.90 26.64 -1.14
CA LEU A 92 4.79 26.07 -1.90
C LEU A 92 3.79 27.13 -2.36
N HIS A 93 3.49 28.11 -1.49
CA HIS A 93 2.60 29.22 -1.87
C HIS A 93 3.21 30.08 -2.99
N LYS A 94 4.50 30.41 -2.89
CA LYS A 94 5.23 31.12 -3.95
C LYS A 94 5.24 30.34 -5.27
N LEU A 95 5.35 29.01 -5.21
CA LEU A 95 5.29 28.14 -6.38
C LEU A 95 3.88 28.09 -6.99
N ALA A 96 2.84 28.15 -6.17
CA ALA A 96 1.45 28.18 -6.62
C ALA A 96 1.08 29.53 -7.28
N ASP A 97 1.53 30.64 -6.71
CA ASP A 97 1.31 32.00 -7.25
C ASP A 97 2.07 32.22 -8.57
N GLN A 98 3.21 31.55 -8.73
CA GLN A 98 3.93 31.47 -9.98
C GLN A 98 3.30 30.41 -10.90
N ASN A 99 2.14 30.73 -11.49
CA ASN A 99 1.38 29.97 -12.50
C ASN A 99 2.26 29.37 -13.64
N GLY A 100 3.08 28.34 -13.37
CA GLY A 100 4.22 28.07 -14.25
C GLY A 100 5.23 27.00 -13.84
N LEU A 101 4.87 25.97 -13.08
CA LEU A 101 5.70 24.74 -13.02
C LEU A 101 5.50 23.83 -14.25
N CYS A 102 5.00 24.37 -15.37
CA CYS A 102 4.95 23.67 -16.67
C CYS A 102 6.15 23.99 -17.56
N LYS A 103 7.27 24.48 -17.01
CA LYS A 103 8.52 24.65 -17.78
C LYS A 103 9.51 23.54 -17.41
N SER A 104 9.24 22.38 -18.02
CA SER A 104 10.13 21.27 -18.35
C SER A 104 11.36 21.02 -17.46
N PHE A 105 11.35 19.89 -16.76
CA PHE A 105 12.50 19.28 -16.06
C PHE A 105 13.62 18.79 -17.03
N ASN A 106 13.93 19.52 -18.09
CA ASN A 106 14.91 19.12 -19.11
C ASN A 106 16.38 19.18 -18.63
N GLY A 107 16.65 19.59 -17.39
CA GLY A 107 18.02 19.87 -16.92
C GLY A 107 18.49 19.12 -15.68
N LEU A 108 17.64 18.31 -15.03
CA LEU A 108 18.04 17.65 -13.78
C LEU A 108 18.87 16.38 -14.08
N LYS A 109 20.18 16.54 -14.22
CA LYS A 109 21.12 15.42 -14.28
C LYS A 109 21.28 14.83 -12.87
N VAL A 110 20.45 13.84 -12.55
CA VAL A 110 20.64 12.99 -11.38
C VAL A 110 21.80 12.04 -11.70
N ASN A 111 23.00 12.36 -11.20
CA ASN A 111 24.08 11.39 -11.18
C ASN A 111 23.76 10.39 -10.07
N GLY A 112 23.34 9.19 -10.44
CA GLY A 112 23.26 8.05 -9.53
C GLY A 112 24.65 7.69 -9.05
N VAL A 113 24.77 7.50 -7.74
CA VAL A 113 25.90 6.82 -7.08
C VAL A 113 25.74 5.31 -7.20
#